data_AF-A0A2H0YVF5-F1
#
_entry.id   AF-A0A2H0YVF5-F1
#
_cell.length_a   1.000
_cell.length_b   1.000
_cell.length_c   1.000
_cell.angle_alpha   90.00
_cell.angle_beta   90.00
_cell.angle_gamma   90.00
#
_symmetry.space_group_name_H-M   'P 1'
#
loop_
_entity.id
_entity.type
_entity.pdbx_description
1 polymer ?
#
loop_
_entity_poly.entity_id
_entity_poly.type
_entity_poly.pdbx_seq_one_letter_code
_entity_poly.pdbx_strand_id
1 'polypeptide(L)' 'MTLLDLIIKVLQVLLGVVSLLAVSMFIWGGLVMLTSGGNPDRVKKAKDTLVWAVLGLAIIILSVVIVSYIDQNFRF' A
#
# COMPACT_ATOMS: atom_id res chain seq x y z
N MET A 1 -4.40 -2.62 28.95
CA MET A 1 -3.55 -2.60 27.76
C MET A 1 -3.04 -4.01 27.56
N THR A 2 -3.74 -4.76 26.72
CA THR A 2 -3.33 -6.12 26.42
C THR A 2 -2.14 -6.08 25.46
N LEU A 3 -1.34 -7.14 25.41
CA LEU A 3 -0.23 -7.26 24.44
C LEU A 3 -0.74 -7.12 22.99
N LEU A 4 -2.00 -7.49 22.73
CA LEU A 4 -2.65 -7.36 21.43
C LEU A 4 -2.83 -5.90 21.02
N ASP A 5 -3.24 -5.02 21.94
CA ASP A 5 -3.41 -3.58 21.66
C ASP A 5 -2.10 -2.93 21.21
N LEU A 6 -0.98 -3.34 21.82
CA LEU A 6 0.35 -2.83 21.48
C LEU A 6 0.74 -3.25 20.05
N ILE A 7 0.51 -4.52 19.71
CA ILE A 7 0.79 -5.06 18.38
C ILE A 7 -0.06 -4.37 17.32
N ILE A 8 -1.37 -4.21 17.57
CA ILE A 8 -2.29 -3.53 16.65
C ILE A 8 -1.87 -2.09 16.43
N LYS A 9 -1.49 -1.37 17.49
CA LYS A 9 -1.04 0.03 17.38
C LYS A 9 0.24 0.17 16.56
N VAL A 10 1.20 -0.73 16.75
CA VAL A 10 2.44 -0.77 15.94
C VAL A 10 2.12 -1.08 14.47
N LEU A 11 1.24 -2.05 14.20
CA LEU A 11 0.80 -2.38 12.84
C LEU A 11 0.08 -1.21 12.17
N GLN A 12 -0.82 -0.50 12.86
CA GLN A 12 -1.50 0.67 12.31
C GLN A 12 -0.51 1.78 11.91
N VAL A 13 0.51 2.05 12.74
CA VAL A 13 1.55 3.03 12.42
C VAL A 13 2.35 2.58 11.20
N LEU A 14 2.79 1.32 11.15
CA LEU A 14 3.51 0.76 10.00
C LEU A 14 2.67 0.84 8.72
N LEU A 15 1.40 0.44 8.78
CA LEU A 15 0.48 0.50 7.64
C LEU A 15 0.28 1.93 7.16
N GLY A 16 0.16 2.92 8.06
CA GLY A 16 0.06 4.33 7.67
C GLY A 16 1.28 4.83 6.90
N VAL A 17 2.49 4.48 7.36
CA VAL A 17 3.74 4.86 6.68
C VAL A 17 3.86 4.18 5.32
N VAL A 18 3.57 2.87 5.26
CA VAL A 18 3.62 2.10 4.01
C VAL A 18 2.58 2.60 3.01
N SER A 19 1.40 3.03 3.48
CA SER A 19 0.36 3.63 2.65
C SER A 19 0.83 4.90 1.93
N LEU A 20 1.50 5.80 2.66
CA LEU A 20 2.07 7.02 2.08
C LEU A 20 3.16 6.72 1.05
N LEU A 21 4.01 5.72 1.32
CA LEU A 21 5.02 5.27 0.37
C LEU A 21 4.41 4.65 -0.89
N ALA A 22 3.37 3.83 -0.74
CA ALA A 22 2.69 3.20 -1.88
C ALA A 22 2.05 4.25 -2.80
N VAL A 23 1.38 5.26 -2.24
CA VAL A 23 0.78 6.36 -3.02
C VAL A 23 1.85 7.18 -3.74
N SER A 24 2.97 7.48 -3.08
CA SER A 24 4.05 8.24 -3.73
C SER A 24 4.71 7.46 -4.87
N MET A 25 4.93 6.15 -4.72
CA MET A 25 5.39 5.27 -5.81
C MET A 25 4.37 5.18 -6.95
N PHE A 26 3.08 5.14 -6.64
CA PHE A 26 2.01 5.12 -7.64
C PHE A 26 2.03 6.39 -8.51
N ILE A 27 2.15 7.56 -7.88
CA ILE A 27 2.28 8.85 -8.58
C ILE A 27 3.52 8.86 -9.48
N TRP A 28 4.66 8.39 -8.96
CA TRP A 28 5.91 8.37 -9.72
C TRP A 28 5.82 7.43 -10.93
N GLY A 29 5.24 6.23 -10.76
CA GLY A 29 4.99 5.29 -11.85
C GLY A 29 4.06 5.87 -12.93
N GLY A 30 3.02 6.60 -12.52
CA GLY A 30 2.10 7.29 -13.43
C GLY A 30 2.79 8.39 -14.23
N LEU A 31 3.61 9.21 -13.58
CA LEU A 31 4.38 10.26 -14.25
C LEU A 31 5.38 9.68 -15.26
N VAL A 32 6.07 8.59 -14.91
CA VAL A 32 6.98 7.90 -15.84
C VAL A 32 6.20 7.35 -17.04
N MET A 33 4.99 6.81 -16.84
CA MET A 33 4.15 6.33 -17.94
C MET A 33 3.77 7.45 -18.92
N LEU A 34 3.38 8.63 -18.40
CA LEU A 34 3.00 9.79 -19.21
C LEU A 34 4.20 10.42 -19.93
N THR A 35 5.36 10.47 -19.28
CA THR A 35 6.60 11.06 -19.84
C THR A 35 7.40 10.09 -20.73
N SER A 36 6.93 8.86 -20.91
CA SER A 36 7.61 7.82 -21.72
C SER A 36 7.67 8.13 -23.22
N GLY A 37 6.85 9.07 -23.72
CA GLY A 37 6.93 9.56 -25.12
C GLY A 37 6.73 8.47 -26.18
N GLY A 38 6.07 7.37 -25.84
CA GLY A 38 5.86 6.23 -26.76
C GLY A 38 7.02 5.24 -26.84
N ASN A 39 8.12 5.41 -26.07
CA ASN A 39 9.19 4.42 -26.02
C ASN A 39 8.69 3.12 -25.35
N PRO A 40 8.65 1.97 -26.07
CA PRO A 40 8.07 0.73 -25.56
C PRO A 40 8.77 0.20 -24.30
N ASP A 41 10.08 0.40 -24.14
CA ASP A 41 10.81 -0.04 -22.95
C ASP A 41 10.41 0.76 -21.71
N ARG A 42 10.23 2.07 -21.87
CA ARG A 42 9.80 2.96 -20.77
C ARG A 42 8.34 2.70 -20.39
N VAL A 43 7.48 2.47 -21.39
CA VAL A 43 6.07 2.11 -21.16
C VAL A 43 5.96 0.77 -20.42
N LYS A 44 6.77 -0.23 -20.79
CA LYS A 44 6.81 -1.52 -20.08
C LYS A 44 7.25 -1.34 -18.63
N LYS A 45 8.35 -0.63 -18.39
CA LYS A 45 8.86 -0.37 -17.04
C LYS A 45 7.86 0.41 -16.18
N ALA A 46 7.16 1.39 -16.77
CA ALA A 46 6.13 2.16 -16.09
C ALA A 46 4.92 1.29 -15.71
N LYS A 47 4.46 0.43 -16.64
CA LYS A 47 3.39 -0.55 -16.36
C LYS A 47 3.77 -1.48 -15.22
N ASP A 48 4.97 -2.05 -15.25
CA ASP A 48 5.44 -2.94 -14.19
C ASP A 48 5.44 -2.21 -12.83
N THR A 49 5.96 -0.97 -12.81
CA THR A 49 5.97 -0.13 -11.60
C THR A 49 4.56 0.14 -11.08
N LEU A 50 3.60 0.44 -11.97
CA LEU A 50 2.20 0.64 -11.59
C LEU A 50 1.55 -0.63 -11.08
N VAL A 51 1.81 -1.79 -11.68
CA VAL A 51 1.30 -3.09 -11.21
C VAL A 51 1.80 -3.38 -9.79
N TRP A 52 3.09 -3.16 -9.53
CA TRP A 52 3.66 -3.29 -8.19
C TRP A 52 3.06 -2.30 -7.19
N ALA A 53 2.84 -1.05 -7.59
CA ALA A 53 2.21 -0.05 -6.74
C ALA A 53 0.74 -0.41 -6.40
N VAL A 54 -0.03 -0.91 -7.38
CA VAL A 54 -1.41 -1.37 -7.17
C VAL A 54 -1.45 -2.60 -6.26
N LEU A 55 -0.55 -3.56 -6.44
CA LEU A 55 -0.43 -4.72 -5.54
C LEU A 55 -0.10 -4.28 -4.11
N GLY A 56 0.82 -3.33 -3.93
CA GLY A 56 1.13 -2.75 -2.63
C GLY A 56 -0.09 -2.11 -1.96
N LEU A 57 -0.84 -1.28 -2.71
CA LEU A 57 -2.07 -0.66 -2.22
C LEU A 57 -3.15 -1.71 -1.87
N ALA A 58 -3.31 -2.75 -2.68
CA ALA A 58 -4.25 -3.83 -2.40
C ALA A 58 -3.91 -4.55 -1.09
N ILE A 59 -2.63 -4.84 -0.84
CA ILE A 59 -2.17 -5.48 0.40
C ILE A 59 -2.44 -4.58 1.61
N ILE A 60 -2.19 -3.27 1.50
CA ILE A 60 -2.49 -2.31 2.57
C ILE A 60 -3.97 -2.35 2.92
N ILE A 61 -4.85 -2.27 1.92
CA ILE A 61 -6.30 -2.29 2.12
C ILE A 61 -6.71 -3.58 2.83
N LEU A 62 -6.22 -4.73 2.37
CA LEU A 62 -6.50 -6.02 3.00
C LEU A 62 -6.01 -6.06 4.46
N SER A 63 -4.84 -5.50 4.74
CA SER A 63 -4.28 -5.48 6.09
C SER A 63 -5.13 -4.64 7.05
N VAL A 64 -5.59 -3.47 6.62
CA VAL A 64 -6.49 -2.61 7.43
C VAL A 64 -7.80 -3.33 7.72
N VAL A 65 -8.38 -4.00 6.73
CA VAL A 65 -9.61 -4.78 6.90
C VAL A 65 -9.39 -5.87 7.95
N ILE A 66 -8.34 -6.70 7.83
CA ILE A 66 -8.06 -7.77 8.79
C ILE A 66 -7.86 -7.23 10.20
N VAL A 67 -7.07 -6.17 10.36
CA VAL A 67 -6.81 -5.54 11.67
C VAL A 67 -8.11 -5.04 12.30
N SER A 68 -8.97 -4.39 11.52
CA SER A 68 -10.26 -3.89 12.00
C SER A 68 -11.23 -5.01 12.41
N TYR A 69 -11.22 -6.14 11.70
CA TYR A 69 -12.01 -7.32 12.04
C TYR A 69 -11.56 -7.95 13.36
N ILE A 70 -10.25 -8.04 13.60
CA ILE A 70 -9.69 -8.59 14.84
C ILE A 70 -10.03 -7.66 16.03
N ASP A 71 -9.87 -6.35 15.86
CA ASP A 71 -10.20 -5.36 16.89
C ASP A 71 -11.69 -5.46 17.28
N GLN A 72 -12.60 -5.50 16.30
CA GLN A 72 -14.03 -5.60 16.58
C GLN A 72 -14.42 -6.89 17.32
N ASN A 73 -13.80 -8.02 16.98
CA ASN A 73 -14.11 -9.32 17.59
C ASN A 73 -13.52 -9.51 19.00
N PHE A 74 -12.47 -8.77 19.37
CA PHE A 74 -11.88 -8.84 20.72
C PHE A 74 -12.50 -7.85 21.71
N ARG A 75 -13.36 -6.92 21.25
CA ARG A 75 -14.01 -5.90 22.08
C ARG A 75 -15.29 -6.38 22.80
N PHE A 76 -15.43 -7.68 23.03
CA PHE A 76 -16.45 -8.26 23.92
C PHE A 76 -16.06 -8.10 25.39
#